data_AF-A0A023GEW4-F1
#
_entry.id   AF-A0A023GEW4-F1
#
_cell.length_a   1.000
_cell.length_b   1.000
_cell.length_c   1.000
_cell.angle_alpha   90.00
_cell.angle_beta   90.00
_cell.angle_gamma   90.00
#
_symmetry.space_group_name_H-M   'P 1'
#
loop_
_entity.id
_entity.type
_entity.pdbx_description
1 polymer ?
#
loop_
_entity_poly.entity_id
_entity_poly.type
_entity_poly.pdbx_seq_one_letter_code
_entity_poly.pdbx_strand_id
1 'polypeptide(L)'
;MPAVLLDRLPLPSLQAYTIVSILLLSGSVYYAVQVTSQLEWKINATFNFDFTTDIDTTMTVGNLTFVSNHQLTLEQFLLEHHCIRRLLEIVYFMFQEPLCVWTLINMAYCCLILIGKVIQKLVFGELRVSEQQHMKDKFWNFVFYKFIFIFGVMNVQYMDEVVLWCSWFSVLGFLHLLAQLCKDRFEYLSFSPTTPKLTHIRLLALLCGILLLSLGLFAVCVVVGLHAGANTFAFMAAECSLVTVRTLYVIVRYGIHLWDIHCDKVWENRAAYVYYAELCFEL
;
A
#
# COMPACT_ATOMS: atom_id res chain seq x y z
N MET A 1 -5.10 -24.34 -21.88
CA MET A 1 -3.70 -24.53 -21.47
C MET A 1 -2.78 -23.56 -22.23
N PRO A 2 -2.52 -22.35 -21.71
CA PRO A 2 -1.40 -21.49 -22.13
C PRO A 2 -0.38 -21.22 -20.99
N ALA A 3 -0.54 -21.84 -19.82
CA ALA A 3 0.30 -21.57 -18.64
C ALA A 3 1.73 -22.15 -18.74
N VAL A 4 1.96 -23.16 -19.59
CA VAL A 4 3.26 -23.86 -19.70
C VAL A 4 4.35 -22.99 -20.34
N LEU A 5 3.98 -21.98 -21.13
CA LEU A 5 4.95 -21.10 -21.79
C LEU A 5 5.55 -20.07 -20.82
N LEU A 6 4.80 -19.68 -19.77
CA LEU A 6 5.25 -18.67 -18.80
C LEU A 6 6.21 -19.24 -17.74
N ASP A 7 6.23 -20.56 -17.55
CA ASP A 7 7.16 -21.25 -16.64
C ASP A 7 8.55 -21.49 -17.28
N ARG A 8 8.70 -21.22 -18.59
CA ARG A 8 9.95 -21.43 -19.35
C ARG A 8 10.81 -20.18 -19.48
N LEU A 9 10.32 -19.02 -19.07
CA LEU A 9 11.14 -17.81 -19.01
C LEU A 9 11.94 -17.85 -17.71
N PRO A 10 13.29 -17.86 -17.75
CA PRO A 10 14.08 -17.64 -16.56
C PRO A 10 13.85 -16.21 -16.11
N LEU A 11 12.82 -15.99 -15.29
CA LEU A 11 12.58 -14.70 -14.68
C LEU A 11 13.85 -14.32 -13.92
N PRO A 12 14.36 -13.09 -14.07
CA PRO A 12 15.54 -12.65 -13.35
C PRO A 12 15.34 -12.90 -11.87
N SER A 13 16.38 -13.38 -11.20
CA SER A 13 16.32 -13.62 -9.76
C SER A 13 15.91 -12.32 -9.05
N LEU A 14 15.21 -12.45 -7.91
CA LEU A 14 14.83 -11.28 -7.10
C LEU A 14 16.06 -10.41 -6.78
N GLN A 15 17.21 -11.05 -6.56
CA GLN A 15 18.49 -10.37 -6.33
C GLN A 15 18.90 -9.51 -7.55
N ALA A 16 18.86 -10.06 -8.76
CA ALA A 16 19.17 -9.30 -9.97
C ALA A 16 18.23 -8.09 -10.13
N TYR A 17 16.93 -8.28 -9.91
CA TYR A 17 15.96 -7.17 -9.97
C TYR A 17 16.26 -6.06 -8.94
N THR A 18 16.61 -6.43 -7.70
CA THR A 18 16.96 -5.44 -6.66
C THR A 18 18.24 -4.68 -6.98
N ILE A 19 19.28 -5.36 -7.47
CA ILE A 19 20.56 -4.72 -7.84
C ILE A 19 20.34 -3.74 -8.98
N VAL A 20 19.62 -4.16 -10.03
CA VAL A 20 19.29 -3.29 -11.17
C VAL A 20 18.48 -2.08 -10.71
N SER A 21 17.48 -2.27 -9.84
CA SER A 21 16.64 -1.18 -9.33
C SER A 21 17.44 -0.16 -8.50
N ILE A 22 18.37 -0.63 -7.67
CA ILE A 22 19.27 0.23 -6.88
C ILE A 22 20.22 1.01 -7.79
N LEU A 23 20.80 0.36 -8.80
CA LEU A 23 21.69 1.03 -9.76
C LEU A 23 20.96 2.11 -10.57
N LEU A 24 19.75 1.80 -11.05
CA LEU A 24 18.92 2.76 -11.78
C LEU A 24 18.54 3.96 -10.91
N LEU A 25 18.12 3.72 -9.66
CA LEU A 25 17.82 4.82 -8.74
C LEU A 25 19.08 5.65 -8.44
N SER A 26 20.22 5.01 -8.19
CA SER A 26 21.47 5.72 -7.92
C SER A 26 21.87 6.63 -9.10
N GLY A 27 21.69 6.17 -10.33
CA GLY A 27 21.94 6.97 -11.53
C GLY A 27 20.98 8.15 -11.67
N SER A 28 19.68 7.93 -11.41
CA SER A 28 18.66 8.98 -11.45
C SER A 28 18.86 10.03 -10.36
N VAL A 29 19.20 9.61 -9.13
CA VAL A 29 19.52 10.53 -8.03
C VAL A 29 20.78 11.33 -8.34
N TYR A 30 21.82 10.69 -8.91
CA TYR A 30 23.03 11.41 -9.32
C TYR A 30 22.73 12.49 -10.37
N TYR A 31 21.92 12.15 -11.38
CA TYR A 31 21.45 13.11 -12.39
C TYR A 31 20.65 14.26 -11.75
N ALA A 32 19.70 13.95 -10.87
CA ALA A 32 18.90 14.95 -10.17
C ALA A 32 19.75 15.88 -9.29
N VAL A 33 20.74 15.33 -8.57
CA VAL A 33 21.70 16.12 -7.80
C VAL A 33 22.52 17.05 -8.71
N GLN A 34 22.97 16.55 -9.87
CA GLN A 34 23.74 17.35 -10.81
C GLN A 34 22.93 18.52 -11.35
N VAL A 35 21.67 18.31 -11.73
CA VAL A 35 20.80 19.38 -12.25
C VAL A 35 20.44 20.38 -11.16
N THR A 36 20.02 19.92 -9.99
CA THR A 36 19.65 20.79 -8.86
C THR A 36 20.85 21.58 -8.28
N SER A 37 22.08 21.12 -8.52
CA SER A 37 23.29 21.84 -8.14
C SER A 37 23.60 23.08 -9.01
N GLN A 38 23.02 23.17 -10.20
CA GLN A 38 23.24 24.30 -11.11
C GLN A 38 22.51 25.56 -10.63
N LEU A 39 23.15 26.71 -10.79
CA LEU A 39 22.64 28.00 -10.31
C LEU A 39 21.31 28.39 -10.97
N GLU A 40 21.12 28.03 -12.24
CA GLU A 40 19.91 28.31 -13.01
C GLU A 40 18.67 27.60 -12.46
N TRP A 41 18.82 26.34 -12.03
CA TRP A 41 17.72 25.60 -11.42
C TRP A 41 17.30 26.23 -10.09
N LYS A 42 18.25 26.65 -9.25
CA LYS A 42 17.95 27.30 -7.98
C LYS A 42 17.18 28.60 -8.15
N ILE A 43 17.51 29.40 -9.16
CA ILE A 43 16.81 30.65 -9.47
C ILE A 43 15.36 30.34 -9.89
N ASN A 44 15.16 29.38 -10.80
CA ASN A 44 13.84 28.98 -11.26
C ASN A 44 12.98 28.32 -10.17
N ALA A 45 13.59 27.49 -9.31
CA ALA A 45 12.90 26.80 -8.22
C ALA A 45 12.49 27.76 -7.10
N THR A 46 13.35 28.73 -6.75
CA THR A 46 13.00 29.75 -5.75
C THR A 46 11.85 30.63 -6.26
N PHE A 47 11.87 30.99 -7.54
CA PHE A 47 10.78 31.76 -8.17
C PHE A 47 9.45 30.98 -8.20
N ASN A 48 9.47 29.68 -8.51
CA ASN A 48 8.27 28.85 -8.52
C ASN A 48 7.73 28.57 -7.10
N PHE A 49 8.61 28.36 -6.11
CA PHE A 49 8.21 28.14 -4.72
C PHE A 49 7.51 29.38 -4.15
N ASP A 50 8.08 30.58 -4.34
CA ASP A 50 7.47 31.84 -3.90
C ASP A 50 6.15 32.14 -4.65
N PHE A 51 6.06 31.84 -5.95
CA PHE A 51 4.82 32.02 -6.72
C PHE A 51 3.69 31.06 -6.29
N THR A 52 4.01 29.82 -5.89
CA THR A 52 3.00 28.88 -5.37
C THR A 52 2.50 29.25 -3.97
N THR A 53 3.30 29.98 -3.17
CA THR A 53 2.85 30.50 -1.87
C THR A 53 2.01 31.78 -1.98
N ASP A 54 2.11 32.53 -3.09
CA ASP A 54 1.45 33.83 -3.25
C ASP A 54 0.12 33.81 -4.03
N ILE A 55 -0.30 32.68 -4.61
CA ILE A 55 -1.56 32.62 -5.41
C ILE A 55 -2.84 32.52 -4.57
N ASP A 56 -2.77 32.24 -3.26
CA ASP A 56 -3.97 32.07 -2.41
C ASP A 56 -4.35 33.28 -1.52
N THR A 57 -3.79 34.47 -1.73
CA THR A 57 -4.18 35.64 -0.91
C THR A 57 -4.47 36.91 -1.72
N THR A 58 -5.57 36.89 -2.46
CA THR A 58 -6.25 38.14 -2.83
C THR A 58 -7.12 38.65 -1.67
N MET A 59 -6.67 39.75 -1.05
CA MET A 59 -7.47 40.81 -0.43
C MET A 59 -8.38 40.43 0.76
N THR A 60 -7.95 40.75 1.99
CA THR A 60 -8.59 41.78 2.85
C THR A 60 -7.89 41.87 4.20
N VAL A 61 -7.46 43.09 4.54
CA VAL A 61 -6.87 43.47 5.83
C VAL A 61 -7.97 43.45 6.89
N GLY A 62 -7.80 42.69 7.98
CA GLY A 62 -8.61 42.85 9.19
C GLY A 62 -8.68 41.60 10.08
N ASN A 63 -7.83 41.56 11.12
CA ASN A 63 -8.03 40.89 12.41
C ASN A 63 -8.89 39.61 12.46
N LEU A 64 -8.24 38.44 12.60
CA LEU A 64 -8.57 37.49 13.69
C LEU A 64 -7.47 36.43 13.86
N THR A 65 -6.90 36.38 15.05
CA THR A 65 -6.04 35.30 15.55
C THR A 65 -6.90 34.07 15.91
N PHE A 66 -6.85 32.98 15.14
CA PHE A 66 -7.00 31.61 15.66
C PHE A 66 -6.73 30.58 14.55
N VAL A 67 -6.20 29.41 14.96
CA VAL A 67 -6.18 28.09 14.28
C VAL A 67 -4.83 27.61 13.71
N SER A 68 -4.32 26.56 14.38
CA SER A 68 -3.36 25.52 13.94
C SER A 68 -1.85 25.80 13.96
N ASN A 69 -1.29 25.92 15.17
CA ASN A 69 0.16 25.92 15.41
C ASN A 69 0.87 24.57 15.18
N HIS A 70 0.17 23.48 14.81
CA HIS A 70 0.83 22.16 14.70
C HIS A 70 1.39 21.85 13.31
N GLN A 71 0.86 22.49 12.26
CA GLN A 71 1.29 22.24 10.87
C GLN A 71 2.55 23.05 10.50
N LEU A 72 2.75 24.21 11.13
CA LEU A 72 3.89 25.10 10.86
C LEU A 72 5.22 24.56 11.45
N THR A 73 5.16 23.80 12.54
CA THR A 73 6.36 23.32 13.26
C THR A 73 7.14 22.24 12.52
N LEU A 74 6.49 21.37 11.73
CA LEU A 74 7.17 20.27 11.03
C LEU A 74 7.86 20.77 9.76
N GLU A 75 7.22 21.70 9.03
CA GLU A 75 7.82 22.42 7.89
C GLU A 75 9.04 23.24 8.34
N GLN A 76 8.94 24.01 9.44
CA GLN A 76 10.09 24.77 9.97
C GLN A 76 11.21 23.88 10.50
N PHE A 77 10.91 22.75 11.14
CA PHE A 77 11.91 21.81 11.64
C PHE A 77 12.60 21.01 10.52
N LEU A 78 11.88 20.67 9.44
CA LEU A 78 12.47 20.06 8.24
C LEU A 78 13.31 21.08 7.42
N LEU A 79 12.97 22.37 7.45
CA LEU A 79 13.72 23.45 6.81
C LEU A 79 15.02 23.83 7.54
N GLU A 80 15.13 23.57 8.83
CA GLU A 80 16.30 23.95 9.64
C GLU A 80 17.57 23.13 9.29
N HIS A 81 17.39 21.90 8.80
CA HIS A 81 18.50 21.09 8.32
C HIS A 81 18.73 21.28 6.81
N HIS A 82 19.84 21.95 6.47
CA HIS A 82 20.33 22.13 5.09
C HIS A 82 20.35 20.81 4.27
N CYS A 83 20.57 19.66 4.91
CA CYS A 83 20.54 18.37 4.23
C CYS A 83 19.13 17.92 3.82
N ILE A 84 18.14 18.13 4.69
CA ILE A 84 16.74 17.73 4.46
C ILE A 84 16.14 18.60 3.35
N ARG A 85 16.35 19.93 3.42
CA ARG A 85 15.92 20.84 2.36
C ARG A 85 16.45 20.42 0.99
N ARG A 86 17.75 20.11 0.91
CA ARG A 86 18.37 19.63 -0.33
C ARG A 86 17.78 18.30 -0.81
N LEU A 87 17.51 17.36 0.10
CA LEU A 87 16.86 16.09 -0.24
C LEU A 87 15.44 16.31 -0.78
N LEU A 88 14.65 17.19 -0.17
CA LEU A 88 13.31 17.54 -0.63
C LEU A 88 13.33 18.17 -2.01
N GLU A 89 14.25 19.12 -2.26
CA GLU A 89 14.46 19.74 -3.58
C GLU A 89 14.77 18.70 -4.67
N ILE A 90 15.67 17.75 -4.37
CA ILE A 90 16.02 16.65 -5.27
C ILE A 90 14.82 15.74 -5.55
N VAL A 91 14.09 15.34 -4.50
CA VAL A 91 12.92 14.45 -4.64
C VAL A 91 11.82 15.15 -5.44
N TYR A 92 11.57 16.44 -5.19
CA TYR A 92 10.61 17.23 -5.94
C TYR A 92 10.96 17.28 -7.42
N PHE A 93 12.22 17.56 -7.76
CA PHE A 93 12.70 17.51 -9.14
C PHE A 93 12.52 16.12 -9.77
N MET A 94 12.82 15.06 -9.03
CA MET A 94 12.63 13.68 -9.51
C MET A 94 11.15 13.33 -9.78
N PHE A 95 10.20 13.97 -9.10
CA PHE A 95 8.77 13.81 -9.37
C PHE A 95 8.28 14.59 -10.60
N GLN A 96 8.95 15.68 -10.98
CA GLN A 96 8.62 16.43 -12.19
C GLN A 96 9.21 15.78 -13.44
N GLU A 97 10.42 15.23 -13.34
CA GLU A 97 11.12 14.67 -14.49
C GLU A 97 10.63 13.25 -14.84
N PRO A 98 10.05 13.02 -16.04
CA PRO A 98 9.41 11.75 -16.37
C PRO A 98 10.36 10.55 -16.30
N LEU A 99 11.62 10.70 -16.69
CA LEU A 99 12.62 9.63 -16.58
C LEU A 99 12.89 9.25 -15.12
N CYS A 100 12.97 10.23 -14.24
CA CYS A 100 13.21 10.02 -12.81
C CYS A 100 11.98 9.37 -12.16
N VAL A 101 10.77 9.81 -12.49
CA VAL A 101 9.51 9.23 -12.02
C VAL A 101 9.45 7.72 -12.30
N TRP A 102 9.79 7.26 -13.50
CA TRP A 102 9.79 5.83 -13.82
C TRP A 102 10.76 5.02 -12.93
N THR A 103 11.94 5.58 -12.62
CA THR A 103 12.88 4.92 -11.71
C THR A 103 12.38 4.89 -10.26
N LEU A 104 11.69 5.94 -9.82
CA LEU A 104 11.04 6.00 -8.50
C LEU A 104 9.92 4.95 -8.39
N ILE A 105 9.07 4.85 -9.41
CA ILE A 105 8.00 3.84 -9.47
C ILE A 105 8.61 2.44 -9.40
N ASN A 106 9.65 2.16 -10.19
CA ASN A 106 10.34 0.87 -10.16
C ASN A 106 10.94 0.56 -8.78
N MET A 107 11.58 1.55 -8.13
CA MET A 107 12.08 1.36 -6.77
C MET A 107 10.96 1.12 -5.76
N ALA A 108 9.84 1.84 -5.86
CA ALA A 108 8.69 1.66 -4.98
C ALA A 108 8.14 0.22 -5.05
N TYR A 109 7.99 -0.33 -6.26
CA TYR A 109 7.61 -1.74 -6.43
C TYR A 109 8.66 -2.72 -5.91
N CYS A 110 9.94 -2.44 -6.13
CA CYS A 110 11.02 -3.23 -5.54
C CYS A 110 10.92 -3.27 -4.00
N CYS A 111 10.70 -2.12 -3.36
CA CYS A 111 10.48 -2.02 -1.92
C CYS A 111 9.24 -2.81 -1.47
N LEU A 112 8.11 -2.70 -2.18
CA LEU A 112 6.91 -3.48 -1.87
C LEU A 112 7.16 -5.00 -1.93
N ILE A 113 7.88 -5.47 -2.95
CA ILE A 113 8.24 -6.89 -3.08
C ILE A 113 9.16 -7.33 -1.94
N LEU A 114 10.17 -6.51 -1.59
CA LEU A 114 11.09 -6.79 -0.49
C LEU A 114 10.36 -6.84 0.86
N ILE A 115 9.48 -5.87 1.15
CA ILE A 115 8.65 -5.86 2.36
C ILE A 115 7.77 -7.10 2.39
N GLY A 116 7.13 -7.46 1.27
CA GLY A 116 6.34 -8.68 1.14
C GLY A 116 7.16 -9.94 1.46
N LYS A 117 8.40 -10.04 0.95
CA LYS A 117 9.32 -11.16 1.23
C LYS A 117 9.79 -11.19 2.68
N VAL A 118 10.03 -10.04 3.30
CA VAL A 118 10.37 -9.93 4.71
C VAL A 118 9.20 -10.40 5.58
N ILE A 119 7.98 -9.92 5.32
CA ILE A 119 6.77 -10.36 6.02
C ILE A 119 6.55 -11.87 5.80
N GLN A 120 6.73 -12.35 4.56
CA GLN A 120 6.66 -13.76 4.20
C GLN A 120 7.59 -14.60 5.10
N LYS A 121 8.86 -14.21 5.19
CA LYS A 121 9.87 -14.92 5.97
C LYS A 121 9.63 -14.82 7.48
N LEU A 122 9.22 -13.66 8.00
CA LEU A 122 9.02 -13.43 9.42
C LEU A 122 7.77 -14.13 9.98
N VAL A 123 6.67 -14.06 9.24
CA VAL A 123 5.36 -14.54 9.72
C VAL A 123 5.08 -15.98 9.28
N PHE A 124 5.41 -16.32 8.03
CA PHE A 124 4.97 -17.58 7.41
C PHE A 124 6.09 -18.61 7.22
N GLY A 125 7.36 -18.18 7.24
CA GLY A 125 8.49 -19.06 6.94
C GLY A 125 8.44 -19.56 5.49
N GLU A 126 8.53 -20.88 5.30
CA GLU A 126 8.46 -21.51 3.97
C GLU A 126 7.01 -21.61 3.48
N LEU A 127 6.70 -20.89 2.39
CA LEU A 127 5.39 -20.97 1.73
C LEU A 127 5.25 -22.26 0.95
N ARG A 128 4.10 -22.92 1.12
CA ARG A 128 3.78 -24.13 0.36
C ARG A 128 3.51 -23.78 -1.09
N VAL A 129 3.76 -24.75 -1.96
CA VAL A 129 3.52 -24.62 -3.40
C VAL A 129 2.07 -24.25 -3.69
N SER A 130 1.10 -24.82 -2.95
CA SER A 130 -0.32 -24.49 -3.09
C SER A 130 -0.65 -23.03 -2.77
N GLU A 131 -0.06 -22.48 -1.69
CA GLU A 131 -0.27 -21.08 -1.28
C GLU A 131 0.40 -20.12 -2.28
N GLN A 132 1.61 -20.45 -2.74
CA GLN A 132 2.31 -19.65 -3.74
C GLN A 132 1.53 -19.58 -5.05
N GLN A 133 1.00 -20.73 -5.50
CA GLN A 133 0.21 -20.79 -6.72
C GLN A 133 -1.09 -19.99 -6.57
N HIS A 134 -1.82 -20.18 -5.47
CA HIS A 134 -3.06 -19.46 -5.22
C HIS A 134 -2.82 -17.94 -5.12
N MET A 135 -1.75 -17.51 -4.44
CA MET A 135 -1.38 -16.09 -4.41
C MET A 135 -1.05 -15.53 -5.79
N LYS A 136 -0.29 -16.27 -6.62
CA LYS A 136 0.06 -15.86 -7.98
C LYS A 136 -1.19 -15.68 -8.82
N ASP A 137 -2.13 -16.62 -8.74
CA ASP A 137 -3.39 -16.56 -9.49
C ASP A 137 -4.26 -15.38 -9.02
N LYS A 138 -4.38 -15.15 -7.71
CA LYS A 138 -5.10 -14.01 -7.16
C LYS A 138 -4.44 -12.67 -7.51
N PHE A 139 -3.10 -12.60 -7.51
CA PHE A 139 -2.35 -11.41 -7.91
C PHE A 139 -2.62 -11.05 -9.37
N TRP A 140 -2.49 -12.00 -10.29
CA TRP A 140 -2.77 -11.74 -11.71
C TRP A 140 -4.22 -11.35 -11.94
N ASN A 141 -5.16 -11.99 -11.25
CA ASN A 141 -6.56 -11.63 -11.32
C ASN A 141 -6.82 -10.21 -10.78
N PHE A 142 -6.20 -9.86 -9.65
CA PHE A 142 -6.27 -8.51 -9.08
C PHE A 142 -5.73 -7.46 -10.06
N VAL A 143 -4.54 -7.67 -10.62
CA VAL A 143 -3.93 -6.75 -11.59
C VAL A 143 -4.83 -6.56 -12.80
N PHE A 144 -5.39 -7.66 -13.33
CA PHE A 144 -6.29 -7.61 -14.48
C PHE A 144 -7.58 -6.82 -14.16
N TYR A 145 -8.21 -7.07 -13.02
CA TYR A 145 -9.40 -6.32 -12.62
C TYR A 145 -9.12 -4.83 -12.41
N LYS A 146 -8.01 -4.47 -11.77
CA LYS A 146 -7.67 -3.06 -11.53
C LYS A 146 -7.29 -2.34 -12.82
N PHE A 147 -6.63 -3.01 -13.75
CA PHE A 147 -6.37 -2.47 -15.08
C PHE A 147 -7.68 -2.11 -15.80
N ILE A 148 -8.64 -3.04 -15.85
CA ILE A 148 -9.97 -2.77 -16.45
C ILE A 148 -10.70 -1.66 -15.69
N PHE A 149 -10.59 -1.64 -14.36
CA PHE A 149 -11.25 -0.62 -13.55
C PHE A 149 -10.72 0.80 -13.87
N ILE A 150 -9.39 0.98 -13.96
CA ILE A 150 -8.78 2.28 -14.25
C ILE A 150 -9.16 2.78 -15.66
N PHE A 151 -8.97 1.94 -16.68
CA PHE A 151 -9.17 2.38 -18.07
C PHE A 151 -10.62 2.30 -18.52
N GLY A 152 -11.39 1.32 -18.02
CA GLY A 152 -12.76 1.08 -18.43
C GLY A 152 -13.80 1.83 -17.60
N VAL A 153 -13.68 1.79 -16.27
CA VAL A 153 -14.69 2.38 -15.37
C VAL A 153 -14.36 3.84 -15.06
N MET A 154 -13.13 4.11 -14.59
CA MET A 154 -12.72 5.46 -14.22
C MET A 154 -12.34 6.33 -15.42
N ASN A 155 -12.00 5.72 -16.56
CA ASN A 155 -11.61 6.40 -17.81
C ASN A 155 -10.57 7.51 -17.57
N VAL A 156 -9.53 7.18 -16.80
CA VAL A 156 -8.45 8.12 -16.48
C VAL A 156 -7.54 8.27 -17.69
N GLN A 157 -7.39 9.50 -18.19
CA GLN A 157 -6.62 9.80 -19.40
C GLN A 157 -5.28 10.49 -19.10
N TYR A 158 -5.18 11.19 -17.97
CA TYR A 158 -3.97 11.90 -17.56
C TYR A 158 -2.97 10.95 -16.89
N MET A 159 -1.70 11.02 -17.31
CA MET A 159 -0.64 10.15 -16.79
C MET A 159 -0.45 10.29 -15.28
N ASP A 160 -0.51 11.51 -14.75
CA ASP A 160 -0.32 11.77 -13.31
C ASP A 160 -1.43 11.14 -12.47
N GLU A 161 -2.68 11.25 -12.93
CA GLU A 161 -3.82 10.61 -12.29
C GLU A 161 -3.71 9.08 -12.36
N VAL A 162 -3.29 8.51 -13.50
CA VAL A 162 -3.07 7.06 -13.63
C VAL A 162 -2.01 6.59 -12.63
N VAL A 163 -0.92 7.33 -12.45
CA VAL A 163 0.13 6.98 -11.48
C VAL A 163 -0.40 7.03 -10.04
N LEU A 164 -1.18 8.05 -9.68
CA LEU A 164 -1.79 8.15 -8.35
C LEU A 164 -2.75 6.99 -8.06
N TRP A 165 -3.63 6.67 -9.01
CA TRP A 165 -4.53 5.51 -8.89
C TRP A 165 -3.77 4.19 -8.83
N CYS A 166 -2.74 4.03 -9.66
CA CYS A 166 -1.90 2.84 -9.66
C CYS A 166 -1.18 2.66 -8.31
N SER A 167 -0.64 3.74 -7.74
CA SER A 167 -0.04 3.75 -6.41
C SER A 167 -1.05 3.33 -5.33
N TRP A 168 -2.24 3.93 -5.34
CA TRP A 168 -3.33 3.60 -4.43
C TRP A 168 -3.71 2.12 -4.48
N PHE A 169 -3.97 1.59 -5.68
CA PHE A 169 -4.29 0.17 -5.86
C PHE A 169 -3.14 -0.76 -5.53
N SER A 170 -1.90 -0.33 -5.70
CA SER A 170 -0.73 -1.14 -5.35
C SER A 170 -0.64 -1.36 -3.85
N VAL A 171 -0.88 -0.31 -3.04
CA VAL A 171 -0.92 -0.43 -1.58
C VAL A 171 -2.09 -1.29 -1.12
N LEU A 172 -3.30 -1.04 -1.63
CA LEU A 172 -4.47 -1.86 -1.29
C LEU A 172 -4.33 -3.31 -1.74
N GLY A 173 -3.80 -3.53 -2.94
CA GLY A 173 -3.53 -4.86 -3.49
C GLY A 173 -2.51 -5.62 -2.65
N PHE A 174 -1.46 -4.95 -2.18
CA PHE A 174 -0.49 -5.55 -1.28
C PHE A 174 -1.14 -6.02 0.04
N LEU A 175 -1.95 -5.18 0.67
CA LEU A 175 -2.69 -5.54 1.89
C LEU A 175 -3.69 -6.67 1.64
N HIS A 176 -4.41 -6.62 0.51
CA HIS A 176 -5.38 -7.65 0.10
C HIS A 176 -4.71 -9.02 -0.06
N LEU A 177 -3.57 -9.08 -0.73
CA LEU A 177 -2.82 -10.32 -0.95
C LEU A 177 -2.24 -10.86 0.36
N LEU A 178 -1.75 -10.00 1.25
CA LEU A 178 -1.30 -10.42 2.58
C LEU A 178 -2.46 -10.98 3.42
N ALA A 179 -3.63 -10.34 3.40
CA ALA A 179 -4.82 -10.84 4.10
C ALA A 179 -5.28 -12.19 3.52
N GLN A 180 -5.21 -12.35 2.21
CA GLN A 180 -5.53 -13.61 1.52
C GLN A 180 -4.55 -14.73 1.92
N LEU A 181 -3.25 -14.43 1.96
CA LEU A 181 -2.25 -15.40 2.44
C LEU A 181 -2.50 -15.79 3.89
N CYS A 182 -2.91 -14.83 4.74
CA CYS A 182 -3.29 -15.12 6.11
C CYS A 182 -4.48 -16.07 6.20
N LYS A 183 -5.50 -15.87 5.35
CA LYS A 183 -6.68 -16.74 5.25
C LYS A 183 -6.28 -18.17 4.87
N ASP A 184 -5.52 -18.33 3.78
CA ASP A 184 -5.13 -19.65 3.29
C ASP A 184 -4.31 -20.42 4.34
N ARG A 185 -3.42 -19.71 5.04
CA ARG A 185 -2.59 -20.27 6.12
C ARG A 185 -3.40 -20.63 7.35
N PHE A 186 -4.34 -19.78 7.73
CA PHE A 186 -5.27 -20.07 8.81
C PHE A 186 -6.13 -21.30 8.50
N GLU A 187 -6.66 -21.41 7.28
CA GLU A 187 -7.48 -22.54 6.87
C GLU A 187 -6.72 -23.85 7.00
N TYR A 188 -5.46 -23.87 6.55
CA TYR A 188 -4.60 -25.03 6.78
C TYR A 188 -4.36 -25.32 8.28
N LEU A 189 -4.02 -24.30 9.07
CA LEU A 189 -3.74 -24.47 10.50
C LEU A 189 -4.96 -25.01 11.26
N SER A 190 -6.16 -24.62 10.84
CA SER A 190 -7.40 -25.11 11.44
C SER A 190 -7.63 -26.61 11.27
N PHE A 191 -6.99 -27.23 10.26
CA PHE A 191 -6.98 -28.68 10.06
C PHE A 191 -5.79 -29.39 10.74
N SER A 192 -4.82 -28.65 11.30
CA SER A 192 -3.58 -29.22 11.86
C SER A 192 -3.46 -28.96 13.38
N PRO A 193 -3.89 -29.91 14.23
CA PRO A 193 -4.04 -29.70 15.67
C PRO A 193 -2.72 -29.64 16.48
N THR A 194 -1.55 -29.77 15.84
CA THR A 194 -0.24 -29.88 16.52
C THR A 194 0.65 -28.64 16.38
N THR A 195 0.09 -27.50 15.98
CA THR A 195 0.88 -26.31 15.69
C THR A 195 1.14 -25.42 16.92
N PRO A 196 2.35 -24.83 17.03
CA PRO A 196 2.73 -24.05 18.20
C PRO A 196 1.95 -22.72 18.28
N LYS A 197 1.51 -22.35 19.49
CA LYS A 197 0.73 -21.12 19.77
C LYS A 197 1.38 -19.84 19.25
N LEU A 198 2.71 -19.80 19.18
CA LEU A 198 3.46 -18.64 18.66
C LEU A 198 3.16 -18.35 17.18
N THR A 199 2.93 -19.38 16.37
CA THR A 199 2.55 -19.21 14.96
C THR A 199 1.18 -18.54 14.83
N HIS A 200 0.24 -18.92 15.70
CA HIS A 200 -1.08 -18.30 15.73
C HIS A 200 -1.01 -16.82 16.13
N ILE A 201 -0.21 -16.50 17.15
CA ILE A 201 0.00 -15.10 17.58
C ILE A 201 0.63 -14.26 16.48
N ARG A 202 1.66 -14.76 15.79
CA ARG A 202 2.30 -14.04 14.66
C ARG A 202 1.32 -13.76 13.53
N LEU A 203 0.49 -14.75 13.18
CA LEU A 203 -0.49 -14.63 12.12
C LEU A 203 -1.62 -13.66 12.48
N LEU A 204 -2.12 -13.73 13.71
CA LEU A 204 -3.13 -12.80 14.23
C LEU A 204 -2.58 -11.37 14.32
N ALA A 205 -1.33 -11.19 14.79
CA ALA A 205 -0.69 -9.88 14.84
C ALA A 205 -0.53 -9.25 13.46
N LEU A 206 -0.14 -10.03 12.44
CA LEU A 206 -0.08 -9.56 11.06
C LEU A 206 -1.48 -9.14 10.57
N LEU A 207 -2.51 -9.95 10.85
CA LEU A 207 -3.87 -9.68 10.41
C LEU A 207 -4.48 -8.43 11.08
N CYS A 208 -4.22 -8.22 12.38
CA CYS A 208 -4.56 -6.98 13.07
C CYS A 208 -3.79 -5.78 12.49
N GLY A 209 -2.51 -5.95 12.15
CA GLY A 209 -1.72 -4.92 11.46
C GLY A 209 -2.32 -4.53 10.12
N ILE A 210 -2.76 -5.51 9.31
CA ILE A 210 -3.44 -5.25 8.03
C ILE A 210 -4.74 -4.48 8.25
N LEU A 211 -5.54 -4.85 9.25
CA LEU A 211 -6.78 -4.16 9.59
C LEU A 211 -6.52 -2.70 10.00
N LEU A 212 -5.52 -2.46 10.85
CA LEU A 212 -5.16 -1.09 11.26
C LEU A 212 -4.67 -0.27 10.07
N LEU A 213 -3.86 -0.85 9.18
CA LEU A 213 -3.42 -0.18 7.95
C LEU A 213 -4.60 0.11 7.01
N SER A 214 -5.56 -0.81 6.86
CA SER A 214 -6.73 -0.60 6.01
C SER A 214 -7.67 0.49 6.56
N LEU A 215 -7.85 0.56 7.87
CA LEU A 215 -8.59 1.64 8.54
C LEU A 215 -7.85 2.98 8.43
N GLY A 216 -6.52 2.99 8.55
CA GLY A 216 -5.70 4.17 8.31
C GLY A 216 -5.84 4.68 6.88
N LEU A 217 -5.81 3.79 5.88
CA LEU A 217 -6.08 4.15 4.49
C LEU A 217 -7.51 4.65 4.28
N PHE A 218 -8.50 4.08 4.97
CA PHE A 218 -9.87 4.60 4.94
C PHE A 218 -9.95 6.02 5.49
N ALA A 219 -9.23 6.34 6.57
CA ALA A 219 -9.14 7.71 7.08
C ALA A 219 -8.49 8.67 6.07
N VAL A 220 -7.40 8.24 5.41
CA VAL A 220 -6.79 9.00 4.31
C VAL A 220 -7.79 9.23 3.18
N CYS A 221 -8.57 8.19 2.83
CA CYS A 221 -9.62 8.29 1.82
C CYS A 221 -10.68 9.33 2.19
N VAL A 222 -11.10 9.41 3.46
CA VAL A 222 -12.04 10.46 3.92
C VAL A 222 -11.43 11.84 3.74
N VAL A 223 -10.19 12.06 4.17
CA VAL A 223 -9.52 13.37 4.05
C VAL A 223 -9.37 13.79 2.59
N VAL A 224 -8.86 12.91 1.74
CA VAL A 224 -8.66 13.20 0.31
C VAL A 224 -10.01 13.32 -0.42
N GLY A 225 -10.99 12.50 -0.05
CA GLY A 225 -12.33 12.50 -0.64
C GLY A 225 -13.11 13.79 -0.42
N LEU A 226 -12.89 14.46 0.73
CA LEU A 226 -13.47 15.78 1.00
C LEU A 226 -12.97 16.85 0.02
N HIS A 227 -11.75 16.70 -0.51
CA HIS A 227 -11.13 17.67 -1.42
C HIS A 227 -11.33 17.30 -2.91
N ALA A 228 -11.23 16.01 -3.25
CA ALA A 228 -11.27 15.53 -4.64
C ALA A 228 -12.70 15.31 -5.20
N GLY A 229 -13.72 15.29 -4.34
CA GLY A 229 -15.12 15.14 -4.72
C GLY A 229 -15.73 13.76 -4.44
N ALA A 230 -17.07 13.70 -4.47
CA ALA A 230 -17.84 12.55 -4.00
C ALA A 230 -17.63 11.26 -4.82
N ASN A 231 -17.44 11.36 -6.13
CA ASN A 231 -17.25 10.18 -7.00
C ASN A 231 -15.91 9.49 -6.70
N THR A 232 -14.83 10.27 -6.63
CA THR A 232 -13.49 9.80 -6.28
C THR A 232 -13.47 9.20 -4.87
N PHE A 233 -14.12 9.89 -3.92
CA PHE A 233 -14.30 9.36 -2.57
C PHE A 233 -15.01 8.00 -2.58
N ALA A 234 -16.12 7.86 -3.30
CA ALA A 234 -16.90 6.62 -3.32
C ALA A 234 -16.09 5.43 -3.85
N PHE A 235 -15.36 5.61 -4.96
CA PHE A 235 -14.49 4.55 -5.50
C PHE A 235 -13.35 4.18 -4.55
N MET A 236 -12.71 5.19 -3.96
CA MET A 236 -11.61 5.00 -3.04
C MET A 236 -12.07 4.32 -1.73
N ALA A 237 -13.22 4.74 -1.19
CA ALA A 237 -13.81 4.21 0.02
C ALA A 237 -14.32 2.77 -0.17
N ALA A 238 -14.93 2.47 -1.31
CA ALA A 238 -15.37 1.12 -1.66
C ALA A 238 -14.19 0.13 -1.61
N GLU A 239 -13.05 0.49 -2.17
CA GLU A 239 -11.88 -0.37 -2.22
C GLU A 239 -11.23 -0.57 -0.84
N CYS A 240 -11.13 0.49 -0.04
CA CYS A 240 -10.71 0.38 1.36
C CYS A 240 -11.66 -0.49 2.20
N SER A 241 -12.98 -0.32 2.01
CA SER A 241 -13.99 -1.11 2.72
C SER A 241 -13.90 -2.59 2.34
N LEU A 242 -13.68 -2.92 1.06
CA LEU A 242 -13.56 -4.30 0.60
C LEU A 242 -12.40 -5.02 1.28
N VAL A 243 -11.22 -4.38 1.37
CA VAL A 243 -10.07 -4.94 2.09
C VAL A 243 -10.35 -5.07 3.59
N THR A 244 -11.00 -4.08 4.19
CA THR A 244 -11.32 -4.05 5.62
C THR A 244 -12.30 -5.16 5.99
N VAL A 245 -13.42 -5.29 5.27
CA VAL A 245 -14.46 -6.31 5.50
C VAL A 245 -13.88 -7.72 5.32
N ARG A 246 -13.09 -7.95 4.25
CA ARG A 246 -12.42 -9.24 4.03
C ARG A 246 -11.45 -9.59 5.15
N THR A 247 -10.67 -8.62 5.62
CA THR A 247 -9.71 -8.83 6.71
C THR A 247 -10.44 -9.11 8.03
N LEU A 248 -11.50 -8.36 8.31
CA LEU A 248 -12.32 -8.52 9.51
C LEU A 248 -13.01 -9.90 9.55
N TYR A 249 -13.53 -10.38 8.41
CA TYR A 249 -14.06 -11.74 8.29
C TYR A 249 -13.04 -12.80 8.73
N VAL A 250 -11.80 -12.70 8.25
CA VAL A 250 -10.73 -13.63 8.61
C VAL A 250 -10.41 -13.53 10.10
N ILE A 251 -10.37 -12.32 10.68
CA ILE A 251 -10.12 -12.12 12.13
C ILE A 251 -11.22 -12.78 12.95
N VAL A 252 -12.48 -12.57 12.61
CA VAL A 252 -13.63 -13.15 13.34
C VAL A 252 -13.57 -14.67 13.27
N ARG A 253 -13.36 -15.24 12.08
CA ARG A 253 -13.24 -16.70 11.92
C ARG A 253 -12.06 -17.27 12.71
N TYR A 254 -10.95 -16.53 12.76
CA TYR A 254 -9.77 -16.89 13.55
C TYR A 254 -10.08 -16.86 15.05
N GLY A 255 -10.74 -15.79 15.52
CA GLY A 255 -11.13 -15.63 16.92
C GLY A 255 -12.02 -16.77 17.41
N ILE A 256 -13.02 -17.17 16.61
CA ILE A 256 -13.89 -18.32 16.90
C ILE A 256 -13.04 -19.59 17.04
N HIS A 257 -12.10 -19.84 16.13
CA HIS A 257 -11.26 -21.02 16.18
C HIS A 257 -10.31 -21.05 17.38
N LEU A 258 -9.71 -19.91 17.75
CA LEU A 258 -8.87 -19.82 18.95
C LEU A 258 -9.67 -20.04 20.23
N TRP A 259 -10.91 -19.54 20.27
CA TRP A 259 -11.81 -19.75 21.39
C TRP A 259 -12.17 -21.24 21.55
N ASP A 260 -12.44 -21.92 20.43
CA ASP A 260 -12.72 -23.36 20.36
C ASP A 260 -11.55 -24.19 20.91
N ILE A 261 -10.31 -23.87 20.52
CA ILE A 261 -9.10 -24.55 21.04
C ILE A 261 -8.90 -24.30 22.55
N HIS A 262 -9.36 -23.17 23.09
CA HIS A 262 -9.18 -22.83 24.50
C HIS A 262 -10.27 -23.43 25.40
N CYS A 263 -11.43 -23.80 24.86
CA CYS A 263 -12.51 -24.44 25.59
C CYS A 263 -12.36 -25.97 25.56
N ASP A 264 -12.04 -26.58 26.72
CA ASP A 264 -11.92 -28.04 26.85
C ASP A 264 -13.26 -28.81 26.65
N LYS A 265 -14.40 -28.10 26.58
CA LYS A 265 -15.73 -28.70 26.35
C LYS A 265 -16.08 -28.65 24.86
N VAL A 266 -16.58 -29.76 24.32
CA VAL A 266 -17.11 -29.87 22.94
C VAL A 266 -18.12 -28.75 22.69
N TRP A 267 -17.76 -27.81 21.82
CA TRP A 267 -18.58 -26.63 21.55
C TRP A 267 -19.65 -26.95 20.49
N GLU A 268 -20.82 -27.41 20.93
CA GLU A 268 -21.92 -27.82 20.05
C GLU A 268 -22.40 -26.69 19.11
N ASN A 269 -22.24 -25.42 19.49
CA ASN A 269 -22.69 -24.26 18.71
C ASN A 269 -21.63 -23.66 17.76
N ARG A 270 -20.44 -24.26 17.62
CA ARG A 270 -19.36 -23.76 16.74
C ARG A 270 -19.83 -23.55 15.31
N ALA A 271 -20.52 -24.54 14.75
CA ALA A 271 -21.02 -24.49 13.37
C ALA A 271 -22.01 -23.33 13.15
N ALA A 272 -22.86 -23.05 14.14
CA ALA A 272 -23.80 -21.94 14.09
C ALA A 272 -23.07 -20.57 14.08
N TYR A 273 -22.07 -20.37 14.95
CA TYR A 273 -21.30 -19.12 14.98
C TYR A 273 -20.50 -18.88 13.70
N VAL A 274 -19.86 -19.92 13.15
CA VAL A 274 -19.15 -19.81 11.87
C VAL A 274 -20.14 -19.48 10.75
N TYR A 275 -21.31 -20.11 10.74
CA TYR A 275 -22.38 -19.82 9.78
C TYR A 275 -22.88 -18.38 9.88
N TYR A 276 -23.12 -17.85 11.09
CA TYR A 276 -23.53 -16.46 11.27
C TYR A 276 -22.45 -15.47 10.82
N ALA A 277 -21.17 -15.76 11.08
CA ALA A 277 -20.07 -14.95 10.57
C ALA A 277 -20.01 -14.99 9.04
N GLU A 278 -20.13 -16.17 8.42
CA GLU A 278 -20.19 -16.30 6.96
C GLU A 278 -21.37 -15.51 6.38
N LEU A 279 -22.56 -15.65 6.96
CA LEU A 279 -23.75 -14.93 6.53
C LEU A 279 -23.59 -13.40 6.65
N CYS A 280 -23.02 -12.89 7.75
CA CYS A 280 -22.84 -11.44 7.93
C CYS A 280 -21.80 -10.83 6.97
N PHE A 281 -20.78 -11.59 6.58
CA PHE A 281 -19.67 -11.08 5.78
C PHE A 281 -19.80 -11.39 4.28
N GLU A 282 -20.65 -12.34 3.89
CA GLU A 282 -21.00 -12.61 2.47
C GLU A 282 -22.23 -11.85 1.97
N LEU A 283 -23.08 -11.29 2.86
CA LEU A 283 -24.22 -10.45 2.47
C LEU A 283 -23.77 -9.08 1.94
#